data_AF-A0A1W1XU44-F1
#
_entry.id   AF-A0A1W1XU44-F1
#
_cell.length_a   1.000
_cell.length_b   1.000
_cell.length_c   1.000
_cell.angle_alpha   90.00
_cell.angle_beta   90.00
_cell.angle_gamma   90.00
#
_symmetry.space_group_name_H-M   'P 1'
#
loop_
_entity.id
_entity.type
_entity.pdbx_description
1 polymer ?
#
loop_
_entity_poly.entity_id
_entity_poly.type
_entity_poly.pdbx_seq_one_letter_code
_entity_poly.pdbx_strand_id
1 'polypeptide(L)'
;MNKHVKTLLLFGLILGTTLLPTSFLVNASSISSNAKKAPATWKAYPLIRVKQASTAGPVGYTVSQIKNAYGLNQVSATGKGQTIAIVDSYGSPTIQNDLAAFSKQFGISSGTLTVAYPTGKPSSTDGGWALETAMDVEWAHAVAPDAKILLCVAKSDSSDDLVAAIDYASSHGSQVVSNSWGGSEFDGEDSYDSHFQHSGTVYLASSGDDGSGVEWPAVSPNVLSVGGTTLNIDSAGTYKSESGWSGSGGGTSSYELTPSYQSNLTSIIGDYRGNPDISWDADPNTGVAVYSTTKYNSKSGWFQVGGTSLGSPSWAGLVALFDQSRGSALNSFDTISSLYSASTSAYNTDYHDVTTGNNGDFSAKSGYDLITGIGSPKANALVPYITNATNLKTK
;
A
#
# COMPACT_ATOMS: atom_id res chain seq x y z
N MET A 1 -82.98 14.72 40.73
CA MET A 1 -84.19 14.12 40.10
C MET A 1 -83.76 13.45 38.81
N ASN A 2 -83.95 12.13 38.72
CA ASN A 2 -84.00 11.26 37.52
C ASN A 2 -82.80 11.24 36.55
N LYS A 3 -82.36 10.12 36.00
CA LYS A 3 -82.71 8.69 36.14
C LYS A 3 -81.57 7.89 35.47
N HIS A 4 -81.38 6.67 35.96
CA HIS A 4 -80.50 5.64 35.41
C HIS A 4 -80.72 5.34 33.92
N VAL A 5 -79.64 5.05 33.19
CA VAL A 5 -79.56 3.89 32.29
C VAL A 5 -78.18 3.26 32.42
N LYS A 6 -78.14 2.02 32.88
CA LYS A 6 -76.99 1.11 32.77
C LYS A 6 -77.00 0.53 31.35
N THR A 7 -75.91 0.67 30.61
CA THR A 7 -75.64 -0.17 29.45
C THR A 7 -74.30 -0.86 29.67
N LEU A 8 -74.40 -2.17 29.83
CA LEU A 8 -73.32 -3.14 29.88
C LEU A 8 -72.70 -3.22 28.47
N LEU A 9 -71.42 -2.88 28.33
CA LEU A 9 -70.67 -3.13 27.10
C LEU A 9 -69.44 -3.97 27.43
N LEU A 10 -69.57 -5.24 27.07
CA LEU A 10 -68.56 -6.27 27.02
C LEU A 10 -67.51 -5.84 25.99
N PHE A 11 -66.28 -5.50 26.41
CA PHE A 11 -65.14 -5.43 25.49
C PHE A 11 -64.23 -6.61 25.77
N GLY A 12 -64.30 -7.58 24.85
CA GLY A 12 -63.43 -8.74 24.81
C GLY A 12 -61.96 -8.32 24.64
N LEU A 13 -61.11 -9.01 25.38
CA LEU A 13 -59.67 -9.00 25.20
C LEU A 13 -59.37 -9.62 23.82
N ILE A 14 -59.08 -8.79 22.82
CA ILE A 14 -58.52 -9.29 21.55
C ILE A 14 -57.06 -9.65 21.83
N LEU A 15 -56.80 -10.93 22.05
CA LEU A 15 -55.47 -11.51 21.85
C LEU A 15 -55.17 -11.40 20.35
N GLY A 16 -54.48 -10.34 19.96
CA GLY A 16 -53.89 -10.23 18.63
C GLY A 16 -52.72 -11.20 18.52
N THR A 17 -52.96 -12.41 18.04
CA THR A 17 -51.91 -13.30 17.55
C THR A 17 -51.35 -12.70 16.27
N THR A 18 -50.30 -11.87 16.39
CA THR A 18 -49.45 -11.55 15.25
C THR A 18 -48.68 -12.82 14.90
N LEU A 19 -49.13 -13.48 13.84
CA LEU A 19 -48.37 -14.51 13.12
C LEU A 19 -47.01 -13.90 12.75
N LEU A 20 -45.96 -14.33 13.44
CA LEU A 20 -44.59 -14.15 12.99
C LEU A 20 -44.48 -14.78 11.59
N PRO A 21 -43.92 -14.10 10.59
CA PRO A 21 -43.63 -14.75 9.33
C PRO A 21 -42.67 -15.91 9.62
N THR A 22 -43.11 -17.10 9.23
CA THR A 22 -42.33 -18.32 9.28
C THR A 22 -40.94 -18.07 8.73
N SER A 23 -39.95 -18.35 9.58
CA SER A 23 -38.55 -18.51 9.23
C SER A 23 -38.39 -19.16 7.86
N PHE A 24 -37.94 -18.39 6.88
CA PHE A 24 -37.18 -18.96 5.76
C PHE A 24 -35.88 -19.49 6.36
N LEU A 25 -35.91 -20.75 6.80
CA LEU A 25 -34.72 -21.56 6.85
C LEU A 25 -34.26 -21.70 5.41
N VAL A 26 -33.40 -20.78 4.97
CA VAL A 26 -32.53 -21.06 3.84
C VAL A 26 -31.68 -22.23 4.33
N ASN A 27 -31.99 -23.42 3.84
CA ASN A 27 -31.05 -24.53 3.88
C ASN A 27 -29.74 -23.95 3.35
N ALA A 28 -28.72 -23.89 4.20
CA ALA A 28 -27.34 -23.73 3.77
C ALA A 28 -26.94 -25.00 3.01
N SER A 29 -27.57 -25.22 1.85
CA SER A 29 -26.92 -25.87 0.74
C SER A 29 -25.63 -25.09 0.56
N SER A 30 -24.50 -25.75 0.76
CA SER A 30 -23.19 -25.21 0.43
C SER A 30 -23.26 -24.59 -0.96
N ILE A 31 -23.42 -23.28 -1.04
CA ILE A 31 -22.94 -22.53 -2.20
C ILE A 31 -21.44 -22.73 -2.07
N SER A 32 -20.91 -23.76 -2.75
CA SER A 32 -19.50 -23.75 -3.07
C SER A 32 -19.33 -22.48 -3.89
N SER A 33 -18.82 -21.43 -3.25
CA SER A 33 -18.27 -20.32 -3.98
C SER A 33 -17.23 -20.96 -4.89
N ASN A 34 -17.55 -21.10 -6.18
CA ASN A 34 -16.54 -21.33 -7.21
C ASN A 34 -15.74 -20.03 -7.37
N ALA A 35 -15.30 -19.43 -6.26
CA ALA A 35 -14.30 -18.39 -6.27
C ALA A 35 -13.09 -19.02 -6.95
N LYS A 36 -12.77 -18.50 -8.14
CA LYS A 36 -11.63 -18.95 -8.90
C LYS A 36 -10.40 -18.56 -8.09
N LYS A 37 -9.79 -19.55 -7.45
CA LYS A 37 -8.51 -19.35 -6.77
C LYS A 37 -7.44 -18.99 -7.77
N ALA A 38 -6.44 -18.24 -7.33
CA ALA A 38 -5.20 -18.07 -8.05
C ALA A 38 -4.69 -19.44 -8.55
N PRO A 39 -4.12 -19.52 -9.76
CA PRO A 39 -3.54 -20.77 -10.27
C PRO A 39 -2.56 -21.36 -9.26
N ALA A 40 -2.53 -22.68 -9.10
CA ALA A 40 -1.59 -23.33 -8.16
C ALA A 40 -0.10 -23.05 -8.49
N THR A 41 0.18 -22.62 -9.72
CA THR A 41 1.50 -22.19 -10.20
C THR A 41 1.78 -20.71 -9.98
N TRP A 42 0.80 -19.91 -9.56
CA TRP A 42 0.98 -18.50 -9.28
C TRP A 42 1.88 -18.33 -8.07
N LYS A 43 2.88 -17.46 -8.20
CA LYS A 43 3.88 -17.17 -7.19
C LYS A 43 4.22 -15.69 -7.21
N ALA A 44 4.37 -15.12 -6.03
CA ALA A 44 4.85 -13.76 -5.90
C ALA A 44 6.39 -13.72 -6.01
N TYR A 45 6.91 -12.56 -6.40
CA TYR A 45 8.32 -12.23 -6.34
C TYR A 45 8.53 -10.86 -5.70
N PRO A 46 9.69 -10.63 -5.06
CA PRO A 46 10.03 -9.32 -4.52
C PRO A 46 10.34 -8.35 -5.67
N LEU A 47 9.84 -7.12 -5.59
CA LEU A 47 9.96 -6.06 -6.61
C LEU A 47 11.13 -5.12 -6.30
N ILE A 48 12.30 -5.73 -6.10
CA ILE A 48 13.56 -5.07 -5.73
C ILE A 48 14.62 -5.20 -6.83
N ARG A 49 15.30 -4.08 -7.14
CA ARG A 49 16.45 -4.04 -8.05
C ARG A 49 17.71 -3.58 -7.34
N VAL A 50 18.78 -4.38 -7.44
CA VAL A 50 20.07 -4.07 -6.80
C VAL A 50 21.05 -3.47 -7.80
N LYS A 51 21.57 -2.28 -7.51
CA LYS A 51 22.63 -1.65 -8.31
C LYS A 51 24.02 -2.13 -7.91
N GLN A 52 24.31 -2.07 -6.62
CA GLN A 52 25.62 -2.38 -6.06
C GLN A 52 25.53 -2.66 -4.55
N ALA A 53 26.60 -3.23 -4.01
CA ALA A 53 26.76 -3.49 -2.58
C ALA A 53 28.09 -2.94 -2.07
N SER A 54 28.14 -2.57 -0.78
CA SER A 54 29.27 -1.95 -0.11
C SER A 54 29.36 -2.42 1.34
N THR A 55 30.57 -2.72 1.80
CA THR A 55 30.85 -2.94 3.23
C THR A 55 31.53 -1.75 3.89
N ALA A 56 31.93 -0.73 3.12
CA ALA A 56 32.64 0.45 3.61
C ALA A 56 31.70 1.50 4.21
N GLY A 57 30.43 1.52 3.80
CA GLY A 57 29.43 2.48 4.23
C GLY A 57 28.24 2.54 3.26
N PRO A 58 27.22 3.38 3.55
CA PRO A 58 26.05 3.55 2.71
C PRO A 58 26.38 3.91 1.26
N VAL A 59 25.60 3.37 0.33
CA VAL A 59 25.67 3.65 -1.11
C VAL A 59 24.25 3.86 -1.63
N GLY A 60 24.07 4.82 -2.55
CA GLY A 60 22.74 5.31 -2.95
C GLY A 60 22.30 6.55 -2.17
N TYR A 61 21.07 7.00 -2.40
CA TYR A 61 20.50 8.13 -1.67
C TYR A 61 20.28 7.80 -0.19
N THR A 62 20.58 8.79 0.64
CA THR A 62 20.43 8.71 2.10
C THR A 62 19.03 9.11 2.55
N VAL A 63 18.67 8.77 3.79
CA VAL A 63 17.39 9.15 4.40
C VAL A 63 17.17 10.67 4.36
N SER A 64 18.18 11.48 4.69
CA SER A 64 18.03 12.94 4.69
C SER A 64 17.81 13.49 3.28
N GLN A 65 18.44 12.89 2.27
CA GLN A 65 18.26 13.27 0.87
C GLN A 65 16.85 12.98 0.37
N ILE A 66 16.35 11.76 0.58
CA ILE A 66 14.98 11.39 0.19
C ILE A 66 13.94 12.23 0.96
N LYS A 67 14.14 12.44 2.28
CA LYS A 67 13.24 13.29 3.06
C LYS A 67 13.19 14.72 2.57
N ASN A 68 14.32 15.27 2.12
CA ASN A 68 14.36 16.61 1.55
C ASN A 68 13.70 16.65 0.16
N ALA A 69 13.95 15.64 -0.69
CA ALA A 69 13.43 15.56 -2.04
C ALA A 69 11.90 15.58 -2.09
N TYR A 70 11.25 14.79 -1.22
CA TYR A 70 9.78 14.69 -1.16
C TYR A 70 9.15 15.59 -0.09
N GLY A 71 9.91 16.53 0.49
CA GLY A 71 9.39 17.50 1.47
C GLY A 71 8.99 16.92 2.84
N LEU A 72 9.34 15.66 3.14
CA LEU A 72 9.08 15.00 4.43
C LEU A 72 9.78 15.70 5.59
N ASN A 73 10.92 16.35 5.36
CA ASN A 73 11.64 17.13 6.38
C ASN A 73 10.87 18.36 6.90
N GLN A 74 9.77 18.74 6.23
CA GLN A 74 8.88 19.83 6.62
C GLN A 74 7.55 19.34 7.22
N VAL A 75 7.38 18.02 7.39
CA VAL A 75 6.20 17.41 8.00
C VAL A 75 6.47 17.17 9.49
N SER A 76 5.57 17.64 10.35
CA SER A 76 5.71 17.48 11.82
C SER A 76 5.22 16.12 12.33
N ALA A 77 4.36 15.43 11.58
CA ALA A 77 3.93 14.08 11.89
C ALA A 77 5.10 13.10 11.72
N THR A 78 5.15 12.09 12.58
CA THR A 78 6.22 11.08 12.67
C THR A 78 5.69 9.65 12.56
N GLY A 79 4.39 9.46 12.35
CA GLY A 79 3.70 8.16 12.39
C GLY A 79 3.30 7.71 13.79
N LYS A 80 3.49 8.56 14.80
CA LYS A 80 3.22 8.21 16.20
C LYS A 80 1.77 7.75 16.40
N GLY A 81 1.63 6.59 17.03
CA GLY A 81 0.32 5.99 17.32
C GLY A 81 -0.24 5.14 16.18
N GLN A 82 0.43 5.11 15.02
CA GLN A 82 0.08 4.25 13.90
C GLN A 82 0.89 2.94 13.92
N THR A 83 0.32 1.91 13.30
CA THR A 83 0.97 0.64 13.01
C THR A 83 0.96 0.43 11.50
N ILE A 84 2.16 0.29 10.93
CA ILE A 84 2.39 -0.09 9.54
C ILE A 84 2.71 -1.59 9.53
N ALA A 85 1.91 -2.39 8.83
CA ALA A 85 2.26 -3.76 8.53
C ALA A 85 3.03 -3.85 7.22
N ILE A 86 4.00 -4.75 7.20
CA ILE A 86 4.73 -5.16 6.00
C ILE A 86 4.48 -6.65 5.83
N VAL A 87 4.08 -7.07 4.64
CA VAL A 87 3.82 -8.48 4.33
C VAL A 87 4.86 -8.97 3.34
N ASP A 88 5.75 -9.85 3.80
CA ASP A 88 6.83 -10.41 2.98
C ASP A 88 6.89 -11.92 3.09
N SER A 89 7.27 -12.58 1.99
CA SER A 89 7.58 -14.02 2.02
C SER A 89 8.96 -14.26 2.60
N TYR A 90 9.11 -15.33 3.38
CA TYR A 90 10.39 -15.81 3.94
C TYR A 90 11.06 -14.86 4.98
N GLY A 91 10.86 -13.55 4.87
CA GLY A 91 11.38 -12.52 5.77
C GLY A 91 12.90 -12.43 5.79
N SER A 92 13.44 -11.75 6.81
CA SER A 92 14.88 -11.69 7.09
C SER A 92 15.17 -12.17 8.52
N PRO A 93 16.07 -13.15 8.72
CA PRO A 93 16.44 -13.63 10.05
C PRO A 93 17.25 -12.62 10.86
N THR A 94 17.76 -11.55 10.23
CA THR A 94 18.61 -10.52 10.86
C THR A 94 17.93 -9.16 11.01
N ILE A 95 16.65 -9.05 10.62
CA ILE A 95 15.98 -7.76 10.41
C ILE A 95 16.00 -6.81 11.61
N GLN A 96 15.90 -7.32 12.85
CA GLN A 96 16.00 -6.47 14.05
C GLN A 96 17.36 -5.78 14.16
N ASN A 97 18.44 -6.51 13.90
CA ASN A 97 19.80 -5.98 13.97
C ASN A 97 20.08 -5.05 12.79
N ASP A 98 19.57 -5.40 11.61
CA ASP A 98 19.72 -4.62 10.39
C ASP A 98 19.05 -3.24 10.55
N LEU A 99 17.78 -3.21 10.98
CA LEU A 99 17.06 -1.97 11.27
C LEU A 99 17.76 -1.10 12.33
N ALA A 100 18.33 -1.73 13.38
CA ALA A 100 19.07 -1.01 14.40
C ALA A 100 20.36 -0.36 13.85
N ALA A 101 21.07 -1.06 12.97
CA ALA A 101 22.26 -0.54 12.30
C ALA A 101 21.91 0.60 11.34
N PHE A 102 20.85 0.43 10.54
CA PHE A 102 20.32 1.47 9.66
C PHE A 102 19.91 2.72 10.43
N SER A 103 19.10 2.56 11.48
CA SER A 103 18.62 3.67 12.31
C SER A 103 19.79 4.43 12.94
N LYS A 104 20.80 3.70 13.46
CA LYS A 104 22.01 4.30 14.02
C LYS A 104 22.82 5.06 12.96
N GLN A 105 22.98 4.52 11.76
CA GLN A 105 23.73 5.15 10.67
C GLN A 105 23.11 6.49 10.26
N PHE A 106 21.78 6.57 10.21
CA PHE A 106 21.05 7.75 9.74
C PHE A 106 20.50 8.64 10.86
N GLY A 107 20.81 8.33 12.12
CA GLY A 107 20.37 9.13 13.27
C GLY A 107 18.87 9.13 13.50
N ILE A 108 18.18 8.04 13.13
CA ILE A 108 16.75 7.84 13.37
C ILE A 108 16.57 7.17 14.75
N SER A 109 15.49 7.50 15.46
CA SER A 109 15.11 6.79 16.69
C SER A 109 15.01 5.28 16.44
N SER A 110 15.28 4.48 17.47
CA SER A 110 15.09 3.03 17.37
C SER A 110 13.62 2.71 17.12
N GLY A 111 13.33 2.05 16.01
CA GLY A 111 11.98 1.65 15.63
C GLY A 111 11.39 0.60 16.57
N THR A 112 10.06 0.51 16.58
CA THR A 112 9.32 -0.56 17.25
C THR A 112 8.93 -1.61 16.23
N LEU A 113 9.67 -2.71 16.14
CA LEU A 113 9.43 -3.78 15.17
C LEU A 113 8.94 -5.06 15.87
N THR A 114 7.76 -5.54 15.46
CA THR A 114 7.21 -6.85 15.83
C THR A 114 7.23 -7.76 14.62
N VAL A 115 7.72 -9.00 14.77
CA VAL A 115 7.67 -10.01 13.71
C VAL A 115 6.62 -11.06 14.05
N ALA A 116 5.71 -11.30 13.11
CA ALA A 116 4.69 -12.34 13.18
C ALA A 116 4.91 -13.37 12.07
N TYR A 117 4.41 -14.58 12.29
CA TYR A 117 4.46 -15.69 11.33
C TYR A 117 3.07 -16.31 11.15
N PRO A 118 2.13 -15.60 10.49
CA PRO A 118 0.71 -15.98 10.50
C PRO A 118 0.45 -17.36 9.89
N THR A 119 1.27 -17.76 8.93
CA THR A 119 1.18 -19.04 8.21
C THR A 119 2.25 -20.05 8.63
N GLY A 120 2.93 -19.77 9.75
CA GLY A 120 4.05 -20.55 10.25
C GLY A 120 5.40 -20.03 9.77
N LYS A 121 6.47 -20.47 10.44
CA LYS A 121 7.82 -20.01 10.11
C LYS A 121 8.31 -20.60 8.77
N PRO A 122 8.95 -19.78 7.92
CA PRO A 122 9.70 -20.27 6.76
C PRO A 122 10.73 -21.34 7.15
N SER A 123 10.86 -22.38 6.33
CA SER A 123 11.84 -23.46 6.54
C SER A 123 13.25 -23.15 6.02
N SER A 124 13.37 -22.11 5.21
CA SER A 124 14.62 -21.66 4.58
C SER A 124 14.64 -20.14 4.52
N THR A 125 15.86 -19.59 4.50
CA THR A 125 16.09 -18.18 4.22
C THR A 125 16.29 -18.00 2.73
N ASP A 126 15.61 -17.03 2.14
CA ASP A 126 15.86 -16.54 0.80
C ASP A 126 16.58 -15.19 0.87
N GLY A 127 17.71 -15.06 0.20
CA GLY A 127 18.53 -13.85 0.27
C GLY A 127 17.93 -12.64 -0.45
N GLY A 128 17.10 -12.86 -1.48
CA GLY A 128 16.39 -11.80 -2.20
C GLY A 128 15.27 -11.23 -1.35
N TRP A 129 14.40 -12.10 -0.82
CA TRP A 129 13.35 -11.70 0.12
C TRP A 129 13.90 -11.10 1.41
N ALA A 130 15.04 -11.58 1.91
CA ALA A 130 15.64 -10.97 3.10
C ALA A 130 16.17 -9.55 2.84
N LEU A 131 16.59 -9.23 1.61
CA LEU A 131 16.98 -7.87 1.23
C LEU A 131 15.75 -6.98 0.98
N GLU A 132 14.69 -7.53 0.39
CA GLU A 132 13.37 -6.87 0.26
C GLU A 132 12.83 -6.47 1.63
N THR A 133 12.72 -7.43 2.56
CA THR A 133 12.29 -7.17 3.94
C THR A 133 13.13 -6.11 4.64
N ALA A 134 14.44 -6.07 4.36
CA ALA A 134 15.29 -5.01 4.90
C ALA A 134 14.89 -3.64 4.32
N MET A 135 14.73 -3.52 3.01
CA MET A 135 14.31 -2.28 2.36
C MET A 135 12.96 -1.80 2.89
N ASP A 136 11.96 -2.68 2.95
CA ASP A 136 10.61 -2.34 3.34
C ASP A 136 10.54 -1.80 4.77
N VAL A 137 11.15 -2.54 5.70
CA VAL A 137 11.16 -2.17 7.12
C VAL A 137 11.96 -0.88 7.34
N GLU A 138 13.13 -0.75 6.70
CA GLU A 138 13.99 0.41 6.85
C GLU A 138 13.36 1.69 6.29
N TRP A 139 12.72 1.63 5.12
CA TRP A 139 12.16 2.80 4.47
C TRP A 139 10.78 3.19 4.99
N ALA A 140 9.94 2.23 5.42
CA ALA A 140 8.75 2.55 6.21
C ALA A 140 9.13 3.26 7.52
N HIS A 141 10.15 2.74 8.23
CA HIS A 141 10.69 3.36 9.45
C HIS A 141 11.32 4.73 9.18
N ALA A 142 12.03 4.89 8.08
CA ALA A 142 12.64 6.15 7.71
C ALA A 142 11.59 7.24 7.51
N VAL A 143 10.50 6.95 6.80
CA VAL A 143 9.42 7.92 6.54
C VAL A 143 8.59 8.19 7.80
N ALA A 144 8.23 7.15 8.56
CA ALA A 144 7.39 7.24 9.75
C ALA A 144 8.10 6.69 11.02
N PRO A 145 9.08 7.43 11.57
CA PRO A 145 10.02 6.91 12.58
C PRO A 145 9.42 6.58 13.95
N ASP A 146 8.21 7.07 14.26
CA ASP A 146 7.50 6.76 15.50
C ASP A 146 6.31 5.82 15.28
N ALA A 147 6.10 5.32 14.06
CA ALA A 147 5.15 4.24 13.80
C ALA A 147 5.67 2.92 14.35
N LYS A 148 4.75 2.04 14.74
CA LYS A 148 5.08 0.63 14.99
C LYS A 148 5.12 -0.09 13.65
N ILE A 149 6.07 -0.99 13.48
CA ILE A 149 6.12 -1.90 12.34
C ILE A 149 5.71 -3.30 12.78
N LEU A 150 4.72 -3.86 12.11
CA LEU A 150 4.31 -5.25 12.20
C LEU A 150 4.76 -5.99 10.92
N LEU A 151 5.91 -6.65 10.97
CA LEU A 151 6.37 -7.50 9.87
C LEU A 151 5.64 -8.85 9.94
N CYS A 152 4.74 -9.07 9.00
CA CYS A 152 3.99 -10.31 8.81
C CYS A 152 4.72 -11.20 7.81
N VAL A 153 5.52 -12.13 8.31
CA VAL A 153 6.30 -13.05 7.46
C VAL A 153 5.42 -14.20 7.00
N ALA A 154 5.11 -14.23 5.71
CA ALA A 154 4.49 -15.35 5.05
C ALA A 154 5.49 -16.52 4.95
N LYS A 155 4.99 -17.73 5.19
CA LYS A 155 5.79 -18.96 5.15
C LYS A 155 6.40 -19.24 3.77
N SER A 156 5.70 -18.87 2.71
CA SER A 156 6.12 -18.98 1.31
C SER A 156 5.54 -17.86 0.46
N ASP A 157 6.00 -17.80 -0.79
CA ASP A 157 5.55 -16.91 -1.88
C ASP A 157 4.25 -17.35 -2.59
N SER A 158 3.49 -18.26 -1.98
CA SER A 158 2.16 -18.59 -2.50
C SER A 158 1.13 -17.51 -2.15
N SER A 159 0.13 -17.31 -3.02
CA SER A 159 -0.98 -16.40 -2.76
C SER A 159 -1.72 -16.74 -1.47
N ASP A 160 -1.96 -18.02 -1.18
CA ASP A 160 -2.62 -18.46 0.05
C ASP A 160 -1.86 -17.99 1.30
N ASP A 161 -0.52 -18.08 1.31
CA ASP A 161 0.28 -17.68 2.46
C ASP A 161 0.35 -16.15 2.63
N LEU A 162 0.43 -15.42 1.51
CA LEU A 162 0.50 -13.96 1.48
C LEU A 162 -0.83 -13.30 1.85
N VAL A 163 -1.95 -13.81 1.31
CA VAL A 163 -3.29 -13.33 1.65
C VAL A 163 -3.60 -13.57 3.13
N ALA A 164 -3.24 -14.73 3.67
CA ALA A 164 -3.40 -15.00 5.10
C ALA A 164 -2.54 -14.06 5.98
N ALA A 165 -1.38 -13.61 5.50
CA ALA A 165 -0.56 -12.61 6.18
C ALA A 165 -1.17 -11.20 6.11
N ILE A 166 -1.80 -10.82 4.98
CA ILE A 166 -2.59 -9.59 4.83
C ILE A 166 -3.78 -9.59 5.81
N ASP A 167 -4.53 -10.68 5.88
CA ASP A 167 -5.67 -10.82 6.81
C ASP A 167 -5.23 -10.74 8.27
N TYR A 168 -4.07 -11.33 8.58
CA TYR A 168 -3.47 -11.22 9.90
C TYR A 168 -3.13 -9.76 10.24
N ALA A 169 -2.43 -9.05 9.34
CA ALA A 169 -2.09 -7.65 9.55
C ALA A 169 -3.34 -6.79 9.83
N SER A 170 -4.39 -6.99 9.02
CA SER A 170 -5.66 -6.26 9.11
C SER A 170 -6.39 -6.54 10.42
N SER A 171 -6.39 -7.79 10.89
CA SER A 171 -7.01 -8.20 12.15
C SER A 171 -6.19 -7.86 13.40
N HIS A 172 -4.93 -7.44 13.25
CA HIS A 172 -4.01 -7.13 14.36
C HIS A 172 -3.73 -5.62 14.50
N GLY A 173 -4.66 -4.79 14.01
CA GLY A 173 -4.70 -3.36 14.30
C GLY A 173 -3.69 -2.52 13.52
N SER A 174 -3.30 -2.99 12.33
CA SER A 174 -2.53 -2.17 11.38
C SER A 174 -3.43 -1.18 10.66
N GLN A 175 -3.00 0.08 10.60
CA GLN A 175 -3.69 1.13 9.84
C GLN A 175 -3.27 1.13 8.36
N VAL A 176 -2.10 0.56 8.08
CA VAL A 176 -1.55 0.51 6.73
C VAL A 176 -0.90 -0.86 6.53
N VAL A 177 -1.07 -1.45 5.34
CA VAL A 177 -0.45 -2.72 4.94
C VAL A 177 0.31 -2.48 3.64
N SER A 178 1.62 -2.65 3.68
CA SER A 178 2.53 -2.54 2.55
C SER A 178 2.84 -3.91 1.98
N ASN A 179 2.70 -4.07 0.66
CA ASN A 179 3.03 -5.29 -0.07
C ASN A 179 4.07 -4.96 -1.16
N SER A 180 5.31 -5.37 -0.96
CA SER A 180 6.42 -5.10 -1.89
C SER A 180 6.69 -6.31 -2.80
N TRP A 181 5.62 -6.90 -3.29
CA TRP A 181 5.63 -8.10 -4.09
C TRP A 181 4.47 -8.10 -5.08
N GLY A 182 4.65 -8.84 -6.16
CA GLY A 182 3.64 -8.99 -7.18
C GLY A 182 3.76 -10.30 -7.93
N GLY A 183 2.73 -10.59 -8.70
CA GLY A 183 2.71 -11.66 -9.70
C GLY A 183 1.74 -11.29 -10.81
N SER A 184 1.74 -12.05 -11.90
CA SER A 184 0.86 -11.78 -13.03
C SER A 184 -0.61 -11.74 -12.61
N GLU A 185 -1.37 -10.82 -13.22
CA GLU A 185 -2.83 -10.84 -13.12
C GLU A 185 -3.40 -12.20 -13.52
N PHE A 186 -4.57 -12.54 -12.98
CA PHE A 186 -5.22 -13.81 -13.29
C PHE A 186 -6.75 -13.73 -13.27
N ASP A 187 -7.39 -14.56 -14.09
CA ASP A 187 -8.84 -14.72 -14.12
C ASP A 187 -9.38 -15.17 -12.74
N GLY A 188 -10.20 -14.34 -12.12
CA GLY A 188 -10.74 -14.55 -10.77
C GLY A 188 -10.05 -13.78 -9.65
N GLU A 189 -9.08 -12.92 -9.97
CA GLU A 189 -8.39 -12.08 -8.97
C GLU A 189 -9.33 -11.14 -8.21
N ASP A 190 -10.42 -10.72 -8.84
CA ASP A 190 -11.52 -9.95 -8.26
C ASP A 190 -12.16 -10.64 -7.04
N SER A 191 -12.08 -11.98 -6.96
CA SER A 191 -12.56 -12.72 -5.79
C SER A 191 -11.69 -12.53 -4.54
N TYR A 192 -10.47 -11.98 -4.69
CA TYR A 192 -9.56 -11.66 -3.59
C TYR A 192 -9.71 -10.22 -3.08
N ASP A 193 -10.46 -9.37 -3.77
CA ASP A 193 -10.58 -7.94 -3.42
C ASP A 193 -11.06 -7.68 -1.99
N SER A 194 -11.88 -8.58 -1.45
CA SER A 194 -12.40 -8.46 -0.09
C SER A 194 -11.31 -8.45 1.00
N HIS A 195 -10.12 -9.01 0.71
CA HIS A 195 -8.96 -8.98 1.61
C HIS A 195 -8.35 -7.58 1.77
N PHE A 196 -8.71 -6.64 0.89
CA PHE A 196 -8.20 -5.27 0.87
C PHE A 196 -9.26 -4.22 1.27
N GLN A 197 -10.37 -4.64 1.88
CA GLN A 197 -11.51 -3.76 2.18
C GLN A 197 -11.78 -3.56 3.70
N HIS A 198 -10.76 -3.75 4.55
CA HIS A 198 -10.96 -3.56 5.98
C HIS A 198 -11.08 -2.08 6.37
N SER A 199 -12.03 -1.78 7.26
CA SER A 199 -12.22 -0.44 7.79
C SER A 199 -11.03 -0.02 8.64
N GLY A 200 -10.52 1.19 8.42
CA GLY A 200 -9.37 1.72 9.15
C GLY A 200 -8.03 1.15 8.68
N THR A 201 -7.98 0.50 7.52
CA THR A 201 -6.76 0.00 6.90
C THR A 201 -6.65 0.47 5.45
N VAL A 202 -5.46 0.94 5.07
CA VAL A 202 -5.07 1.24 3.68
C VAL A 202 -4.08 0.18 3.21
N TYR A 203 -4.31 -0.36 2.01
CA TYR A 203 -3.43 -1.35 1.40
C TYR A 203 -2.64 -0.70 0.28
N LEU A 204 -1.33 -0.94 0.25
CA LEU A 204 -0.43 -0.49 -0.80
C LEU A 204 0.26 -1.68 -1.44
N ALA A 205 0.54 -1.58 -2.73
CA ALA A 205 1.41 -2.52 -3.40
C ALA A 205 2.25 -1.88 -4.49
N SER A 206 3.45 -2.44 -4.68
CA SER A 206 4.39 -2.09 -5.74
C SER A 206 3.83 -2.49 -7.10
N SER A 207 3.93 -1.62 -8.10
CA SER A 207 3.23 -1.82 -9.38
C SER A 207 3.91 -2.80 -10.35
N GLY A 208 5.18 -3.15 -10.12
CA GLY A 208 5.98 -4.02 -10.95
C GLY A 208 7.33 -3.41 -11.34
N ASP A 209 8.26 -4.26 -11.79
CA ASP A 209 9.68 -3.89 -11.97
C ASP A 209 10.26 -4.26 -13.36
N ASP A 210 9.43 -4.80 -14.25
CA ASP A 210 9.83 -5.34 -15.56
C ASP A 210 9.32 -4.51 -16.75
N GLY A 211 8.96 -3.24 -16.52
CA GLY A 211 8.43 -2.33 -17.53
C GLY A 211 6.90 -2.43 -17.66
N SER A 212 6.35 -2.15 -18.83
CA SER A 212 4.91 -2.22 -19.09
C SER A 212 4.37 -3.61 -18.78
N GLY A 213 3.30 -3.65 -17.99
CA GLY A 213 2.81 -4.86 -17.37
C GLY A 213 1.99 -4.53 -16.13
N VAL A 214 1.03 -5.37 -15.83
CA VAL A 214 0.13 -5.19 -14.70
C VAL A 214 0.26 -6.41 -13.80
N GLU A 215 0.36 -6.15 -12.50
CA GLU A 215 0.59 -7.18 -11.49
C GLU A 215 -0.47 -7.09 -10.39
N TRP A 216 -0.84 -8.26 -9.87
CA TRP A 216 -1.64 -8.40 -8.67
C TRP A 216 -0.70 -8.55 -7.45
N PRO A 217 -0.95 -7.86 -6.32
CA PRO A 217 -2.21 -7.23 -5.92
C PRO A 217 -2.31 -5.74 -6.24
N ALA A 218 -1.28 -5.12 -6.83
CA ALA A 218 -1.27 -3.69 -7.12
C ALA A 218 -2.45 -3.24 -7.98
N VAL A 219 -2.90 -4.07 -8.92
CA VAL A 219 -4.05 -3.77 -9.76
C VAL A 219 -5.42 -3.87 -9.05
N SER A 220 -5.51 -4.39 -7.84
CA SER A 220 -6.80 -4.40 -7.14
C SER A 220 -7.33 -2.97 -7.00
N PRO A 221 -8.63 -2.70 -7.24
CA PRO A 221 -9.24 -1.38 -7.03
C PRO A 221 -9.31 -0.98 -5.55
N ASN A 222 -8.93 -1.87 -4.64
CA ASN A 222 -8.89 -1.63 -3.19
C ASN A 222 -7.46 -1.48 -2.65
N VAL A 223 -6.47 -1.46 -3.54
CA VAL A 223 -5.05 -1.29 -3.24
C VAL A 223 -4.56 -0.01 -3.90
N LEU A 224 -3.83 0.82 -3.15
CA LEU A 224 -3.15 1.99 -3.67
C LEU A 224 -1.85 1.52 -4.34
N SER A 225 -1.82 1.54 -5.67
CA SER A 225 -0.67 1.07 -6.45
C SER A 225 0.42 2.12 -6.57
N VAL A 226 1.66 1.71 -6.32
CA VAL A 226 2.84 2.58 -6.33
C VAL A 226 3.82 2.19 -7.43
N GLY A 227 3.95 3.06 -8.43
CA GLY A 227 4.93 2.93 -9.49
C GLY A 227 6.25 3.66 -9.23
N GLY A 228 7.04 3.75 -10.29
CA GLY A 228 8.46 4.07 -10.21
C GLY A 228 8.90 5.25 -11.05
N THR A 229 9.70 6.11 -10.45
CA THR A 229 10.41 7.21 -11.10
C THR A 229 11.93 6.99 -11.07
N THR A 230 12.65 7.73 -11.92
CA THR A 230 14.08 7.97 -11.79
C THR A 230 14.25 9.38 -11.19
N LEU A 231 14.57 9.45 -9.90
CA LEU A 231 14.69 10.71 -9.15
C LEU A 231 16.06 11.36 -9.34
N ASN A 232 16.08 12.66 -9.65
CA ASN A 232 17.30 13.46 -9.69
C ASN A 232 17.28 14.55 -8.61
N ILE A 233 18.31 14.55 -7.76
CA ILE A 233 18.51 15.53 -6.68
C ILE A 233 19.92 16.13 -6.74
N ASP A 234 20.11 17.29 -6.12
CA ASP A 234 21.46 17.79 -5.84
C ASP A 234 22.08 17.14 -4.59
N SER A 235 23.32 17.53 -4.27
CA SER A 235 24.06 16.98 -3.13
C SER A 235 23.38 17.24 -1.78
N ALA A 236 22.53 18.26 -1.66
CA ALA A 236 21.75 18.54 -0.45
C ALA A 236 20.42 17.76 -0.41
N GLY A 237 20.12 16.97 -1.45
CA GLY A 237 18.86 16.26 -1.59
C GLY A 237 17.70 17.14 -2.05
N THR A 238 17.98 18.32 -2.62
CA THR A 238 16.92 19.16 -3.18
C THR A 238 16.44 18.53 -4.48
N TYR A 239 15.13 18.32 -4.57
CA TYR A 239 14.48 17.86 -5.80
C TYR A 239 14.88 18.69 -7.02
N LYS A 240 15.20 18.03 -8.15
CA LYS A 240 15.41 18.67 -9.45
C LYS A 240 14.37 18.21 -10.47
N SER A 241 14.25 16.90 -10.67
CA SER A 241 13.34 16.32 -11.66
C SER A 241 13.13 14.83 -11.41
N GLU A 242 12.05 14.31 -11.97
CA GLU A 242 11.78 12.88 -12.13
C GLU A 242 11.42 12.59 -13.58
N SER A 243 11.77 11.39 -14.04
CA SER A 243 11.24 10.76 -15.24
C SER A 243 10.61 9.42 -14.88
N GLY A 244 9.67 8.92 -15.67
CA GLY A 244 9.17 7.56 -15.52
C GLY A 244 10.30 6.55 -15.64
N TRP A 245 10.45 5.68 -14.65
CA TRP A 245 11.48 4.65 -14.66
C TRP A 245 11.13 3.57 -15.68
N SER A 246 12.11 3.15 -16.48
CA SER A 246 11.87 2.17 -17.53
C SER A 246 11.46 0.79 -17.03
N GLY A 247 11.76 0.47 -15.76
CA GLY A 247 11.29 -0.75 -15.11
C GLY A 247 9.91 -0.63 -14.46
N SER A 248 9.32 0.56 -14.36
CA SER A 248 8.07 0.73 -13.62
C SER A 248 6.92 -0.04 -14.27
N GLY A 249 6.32 -0.93 -13.48
CA GLY A 249 5.07 -1.59 -13.79
C GLY A 249 3.95 -0.58 -14.01
N GLY A 250 3.11 -0.83 -15.00
CA GLY A 250 2.03 0.05 -15.36
C GLY A 250 1.32 -0.37 -16.63
N GLY A 251 0.04 -0.03 -16.72
CA GLY A 251 -0.87 -0.48 -17.76
C GLY A 251 -2.31 -0.49 -17.28
N THR A 252 -3.18 -1.13 -18.06
CA THR A 252 -4.58 -1.31 -17.70
C THR A 252 -4.85 -2.78 -17.41
N SER A 253 -5.58 -3.06 -16.34
CA SER A 253 -6.02 -4.41 -15.97
C SER A 253 -6.74 -5.13 -17.11
N SER A 254 -6.61 -6.45 -17.14
CA SER A 254 -7.43 -7.31 -17.99
C SER A 254 -8.72 -7.82 -17.31
N TYR A 255 -8.88 -7.60 -16.01
CA TYR A 255 -9.94 -8.23 -15.20
C TYR A 255 -10.72 -7.21 -14.34
N GLU A 256 -10.02 -6.28 -13.70
CA GLU A 256 -10.61 -5.30 -12.78
C GLU A 256 -11.23 -4.13 -13.55
N LEU A 257 -12.52 -3.88 -13.34
CA LEU A 257 -13.23 -2.77 -13.97
C LEU A 257 -12.75 -1.41 -13.43
N THR A 258 -12.89 -0.37 -14.24
CA THR A 258 -12.55 1.01 -13.83
C THR A 258 -13.29 1.38 -12.54
N PRO A 259 -12.58 1.67 -11.43
CA PRO A 259 -13.21 2.12 -10.20
C PRO A 259 -13.67 3.57 -10.33
N SER A 260 -14.65 3.96 -9.49
CA SER A 260 -15.27 5.30 -9.57
C SER A 260 -14.28 6.45 -9.43
N TYR A 261 -13.21 6.29 -8.64
CA TYR A 261 -12.15 7.30 -8.48
C TYR A 261 -11.29 7.50 -9.74
N GLN A 262 -11.32 6.57 -10.70
CA GLN A 262 -10.68 6.69 -12.03
C GLN A 262 -11.68 6.95 -13.18
N SER A 263 -12.97 7.18 -12.90
CA SER A 263 -14.01 7.34 -13.92
C SER A 263 -13.77 8.45 -14.95
N ASN A 264 -13.02 9.50 -14.59
CA ASN A 264 -12.64 10.58 -15.49
C ASN A 264 -11.41 10.27 -16.37
N LEU A 265 -10.81 9.09 -16.23
CA LEU A 265 -9.59 8.65 -16.91
C LEU A 265 -9.86 7.62 -18.02
N THR A 266 -11.14 7.32 -18.32
CA THR A 266 -11.53 6.30 -19.31
C THR A 266 -10.97 6.54 -20.72
N SER A 267 -10.61 7.79 -21.06
CA SER A 267 -9.88 8.09 -22.31
C SER A 267 -8.43 7.61 -22.34
N ILE A 268 -7.85 7.32 -21.17
CA ILE A 268 -6.49 6.80 -20.97
C ILE A 268 -6.52 5.30 -20.69
N ILE A 269 -7.43 4.86 -19.82
CA ILE A 269 -7.43 3.49 -19.27
C ILE A 269 -8.50 2.59 -19.89
N GLY A 270 -9.45 3.12 -20.65
CA GLY A 270 -10.59 2.36 -21.16
C GLY A 270 -11.57 2.00 -20.05
N ASP A 271 -12.10 0.78 -20.10
CA ASP A 271 -13.15 0.29 -19.18
C ASP A 271 -12.59 -0.43 -17.94
N TYR A 272 -11.27 -0.55 -17.82
CA TYR A 272 -10.60 -1.34 -16.79
C TYR A 272 -9.63 -0.49 -15.94
N ARG A 273 -9.31 -0.97 -14.73
CA ARG A 273 -8.50 -0.29 -13.72
C ARG A 273 -7.11 0.04 -14.27
N GLY A 274 -6.72 1.31 -14.20
CA GLY A 274 -5.39 1.77 -14.59
C GLY A 274 -4.39 1.65 -13.45
N ASN A 275 -3.16 1.24 -13.76
CA ASN A 275 -2.03 1.02 -12.85
C ASN A 275 -0.82 1.85 -13.33
N PRO A 276 -0.03 2.50 -12.44
CA PRO A 276 -0.22 2.69 -11.00
C PRO A 276 -1.07 3.93 -10.66
N ASP A 277 -1.41 4.11 -9.38
CA ASP A 277 -2.15 5.29 -8.92
C ASP A 277 -1.23 6.50 -8.65
N ILE A 278 -0.06 6.22 -8.07
CA ILE A 278 0.96 7.17 -7.61
C ILE A 278 2.36 6.61 -7.89
N SER A 279 3.41 7.38 -7.63
CA SER A 279 4.79 6.90 -7.78
C SER A 279 5.75 7.41 -6.70
N TRP A 280 6.94 6.80 -6.69
CA TRP A 280 8.10 7.16 -5.88
C TRP A 280 9.39 6.78 -6.66
N ASP A 281 10.56 7.24 -6.22
CA ASP A 281 11.84 6.78 -6.79
C ASP A 281 11.93 5.24 -6.75
N ALA A 282 12.33 4.66 -7.87
CA ALA A 282 12.44 3.21 -8.04
C ALA A 282 13.63 2.82 -8.94
N ASP A 283 14.24 3.73 -9.68
CA ASP A 283 15.38 3.36 -10.51
C ASP A 283 16.60 3.00 -9.63
N PRO A 284 17.15 1.78 -9.71
CA PRO A 284 18.31 1.40 -8.89
C PRO A 284 19.55 2.29 -9.14
N ASN A 285 19.62 3.01 -10.27
CA ASN A 285 20.69 4.00 -10.51
C ASN A 285 20.57 5.25 -9.62
N THR A 286 19.35 5.62 -9.23
CA THR A 286 19.03 6.69 -8.28
C THR A 286 18.60 6.15 -6.91
N GLY A 287 18.60 4.82 -6.77
CA GLY A 287 18.12 4.12 -5.59
C GLY A 287 18.84 4.45 -4.29
N VAL A 288 18.30 3.90 -3.22
CA VAL A 288 18.58 4.25 -1.85
C VAL A 288 19.54 3.28 -1.16
N ALA A 289 20.13 3.74 -0.06
CA ALA A 289 20.88 2.88 0.84
C ALA A 289 19.95 1.98 1.67
N VAL A 290 20.23 0.69 1.69
CA VAL A 290 19.60 -0.33 2.54
C VAL A 290 20.67 -1.18 3.21
N TYR A 291 20.45 -1.60 4.45
CA TYR A 291 21.38 -2.43 5.18
C TYR A 291 20.83 -3.84 5.40
N SER A 292 21.58 -4.87 5.01
CA SER A 292 21.18 -6.26 5.26
C SER A 292 22.39 -7.13 5.57
N THR A 293 22.38 -7.80 6.72
CA THR A 293 23.42 -8.77 7.08
C THR A 293 23.11 -10.19 6.62
N THR A 294 21.87 -10.45 6.20
CA THR A 294 21.53 -11.68 5.48
C THR A 294 22.10 -11.62 4.06
N LYS A 295 22.70 -12.72 3.60
CA LYS A 295 23.45 -12.71 2.35
C LYS A 295 22.52 -12.68 1.13
N TYR A 296 22.71 -11.69 0.27
CA TYR A 296 22.19 -11.66 -1.09
C TYR A 296 23.37 -11.81 -2.07
N ASN A 297 23.33 -12.81 -2.95
CA ASN A 297 24.42 -13.09 -3.92
C ASN A 297 25.84 -13.07 -3.28
N SER A 298 25.97 -13.71 -2.11
CA SER A 298 27.19 -13.76 -1.31
C SER A 298 27.70 -12.41 -0.76
N LYS A 299 26.92 -11.34 -0.86
CA LYS A 299 27.20 -10.02 -0.29
C LYS A 299 26.30 -9.75 0.93
N SER A 300 26.77 -8.91 1.83
CA SER A 300 26.05 -8.41 3.02
C SER A 300 26.62 -7.04 3.40
N GLY A 301 25.88 -6.25 4.15
CA GLY A 301 26.23 -4.87 4.50
C GLY A 301 25.28 -3.88 3.83
N TRP A 302 25.83 -2.82 3.25
CA TRP A 302 25.05 -1.80 2.54
C TRP A 302 24.79 -2.21 1.09
N PHE A 303 23.58 -1.94 0.61
CA PHE A 303 23.17 -2.10 -0.77
C PHE A 303 22.59 -0.79 -1.28
N GLN A 304 22.83 -0.50 -2.55
CA GLN A 304 22.07 0.51 -3.28
C GLN A 304 20.98 -0.24 -4.04
N VAL A 305 19.73 0.06 -3.68
CA VAL A 305 18.56 -0.65 -4.17
C VAL A 305 17.49 0.32 -4.67
N GLY A 306 16.74 -0.11 -5.67
CA GLY A 306 15.49 0.48 -6.12
C GLY A 306 14.47 -0.62 -6.33
N GLY A 307 13.62 -0.45 -7.32
CA GLY A 307 12.38 -1.20 -7.52
C GLY A 307 11.20 -0.44 -6.95
N THR A 308 10.01 -0.73 -7.46
CA THR A 308 8.75 -0.16 -6.98
C THR A 308 8.48 -0.53 -5.52
N SER A 309 9.13 -1.59 -5.01
CA SER A 309 9.22 -1.90 -3.58
C SER A 309 9.81 -0.80 -2.71
N LEU A 310 10.57 0.17 -3.22
CA LEU A 310 10.91 1.34 -2.40
C LEU A 310 9.69 2.24 -2.15
N GLY A 311 8.80 2.32 -3.14
CA GLY A 311 7.65 3.21 -3.13
C GLY A 311 6.54 2.75 -2.18
N SER A 312 6.17 1.48 -2.24
CA SER A 312 5.10 0.89 -1.39
C SER A 312 5.27 1.18 0.12
N PRO A 313 6.41 0.83 0.78
CA PRO A 313 6.64 1.10 2.21
C PRO A 313 6.86 2.58 2.50
N SER A 314 7.43 3.35 1.56
CA SER A 314 7.61 4.80 1.73
C SER A 314 6.26 5.52 1.77
N TRP A 315 5.35 5.16 0.86
CA TRP A 315 3.98 5.64 0.87
C TRP A 315 3.18 5.09 2.05
N ALA A 316 3.45 3.86 2.52
CA ALA A 316 2.84 3.36 3.73
C ALA A 316 3.20 4.21 4.95
N GLY A 317 4.47 4.64 5.03
CA GLY A 317 4.93 5.66 5.98
C GLY A 317 4.17 6.97 5.83
N LEU A 318 3.99 7.47 4.61
CA LEU A 318 3.25 8.72 4.34
C LEU A 318 1.77 8.63 4.75
N VAL A 319 1.12 7.49 4.52
CA VAL A 319 -0.26 7.24 4.99
C VAL A 319 -0.33 7.25 6.51
N ALA A 320 0.65 6.67 7.21
CA ALA A 320 0.72 6.80 8.67
C ALA A 320 0.88 8.26 9.14
N LEU A 321 1.56 9.12 8.35
CA LEU A 321 1.61 10.55 8.64
C LEU A 321 0.24 11.23 8.43
N PHE A 322 -0.53 10.82 7.41
CA PHE A 322 -1.91 11.28 7.22
C PHE A 322 -2.78 10.91 8.41
N ASP A 323 -2.77 9.65 8.82
CA ASP A 323 -3.63 9.15 9.90
C ASP A 323 -3.29 9.79 11.25
N GLN A 324 -2.00 9.96 11.56
CA GLN A 324 -1.59 10.73 12.74
C GLN A 324 -2.11 12.17 12.68
N SER A 325 -1.95 12.85 11.55
CA SER A 325 -2.34 14.25 11.39
C SER A 325 -3.86 14.44 11.47
N ARG A 326 -4.62 13.44 10.99
CA ARG A 326 -6.08 13.39 11.07
C ARG A 326 -6.61 13.01 12.45
N GLY A 327 -5.81 12.33 13.27
CA GLY A 327 -6.26 11.74 14.54
C GLY A 327 -7.24 10.58 14.37
N SER A 328 -7.38 10.03 13.15
CA SER A 328 -8.20 8.86 12.84
C SER A 328 -7.60 8.12 11.64
N ALA A 329 -7.82 6.82 11.56
CA ALA A 329 -7.35 6.01 10.44
C ALA A 329 -8.17 6.26 9.16
N LEU A 330 -7.54 6.10 8.00
CA LEU A 330 -8.19 6.08 6.70
C LEU A 330 -8.55 4.64 6.27
N ASN A 331 -9.32 4.50 5.19
CA ASN A 331 -9.48 3.26 4.44
C ASN A 331 -8.99 3.45 3.00
N SER A 332 -8.72 2.37 2.27
CA SER A 332 -8.21 2.44 0.89
C SER A 332 -9.05 3.33 -0.01
N PHE A 333 -10.36 3.12 -0.08
CA PHE A 333 -11.22 3.85 -1.01
C PHE A 333 -11.21 5.37 -0.76
N ASP A 334 -11.37 5.78 0.50
CA ASP A 334 -11.34 7.20 0.88
C ASP A 334 -9.95 7.82 0.62
N THR A 335 -8.87 7.06 0.84
CA THR A 335 -7.49 7.52 0.61
C THR A 335 -7.24 7.74 -0.89
N ILE A 336 -7.47 6.72 -1.70
CA ILE A 336 -7.24 6.76 -3.16
C ILE A 336 -8.09 7.88 -3.77
N SER A 337 -9.38 7.97 -3.41
CA SER A 337 -10.26 9.03 -3.89
C SER A 337 -9.79 10.44 -3.52
N SER A 338 -9.24 10.61 -2.31
CA SER A 338 -8.71 11.90 -1.85
C SER A 338 -7.43 12.28 -2.59
N LEU A 339 -6.58 11.31 -2.92
CA LEU A 339 -5.35 11.52 -3.71
C LEU A 339 -5.68 11.97 -5.14
N TYR A 340 -6.64 11.31 -5.81
CA TYR A 340 -7.14 11.74 -7.11
C TYR A 340 -7.84 13.11 -7.05
N SER A 341 -8.53 13.42 -5.95
CA SER A 341 -9.14 14.75 -5.77
C SER A 341 -8.07 15.85 -5.62
N ALA A 342 -6.96 15.57 -4.93
CA ALA A 342 -5.82 16.49 -4.81
C ALA A 342 -5.21 16.78 -6.19
N SER A 343 -5.06 15.74 -7.03
CA SER A 343 -4.46 15.92 -8.36
C SER A 343 -5.32 16.82 -9.26
N THR A 344 -6.65 16.77 -9.15
CA THR A 344 -7.52 17.67 -9.93
C THR A 344 -7.58 19.11 -9.42
N SER A 345 -7.47 19.32 -8.10
CA SER A 345 -7.66 20.65 -7.49
C SER A 345 -6.38 21.48 -7.42
N ALA A 346 -5.22 20.84 -7.20
CA ALA A 346 -3.95 21.53 -6.99
C ALA A 346 -2.73 20.67 -7.39
N TYR A 347 -2.77 20.00 -8.55
CA TYR A 347 -1.75 19.05 -9.03
C TYR A 347 -0.30 19.45 -8.71
N ASN A 348 0.15 20.61 -9.21
CA ASN A 348 1.53 21.07 -9.05
C ASN A 348 1.90 21.52 -7.63
N THR A 349 0.92 21.63 -6.73
CA THR A 349 1.15 21.93 -5.31
C THR A 349 1.41 20.66 -4.54
N ASP A 350 0.62 19.61 -4.80
CA ASP A 350 0.60 18.38 -4.00
C ASP A 350 1.46 17.26 -4.59
N TYR A 351 1.75 17.32 -5.90
CA TYR A 351 2.52 16.29 -6.61
C TYR A 351 3.63 16.89 -7.48
N HIS A 352 4.66 16.10 -7.71
CA HIS A 352 5.56 16.26 -8.85
C HIS A 352 4.97 15.50 -10.04
N ASP A 353 4.46 16.25 -11.03
CA ASP A 353 3.96 15.68 -12.28
C ASP A 353 5.12 15.17 -13.14
N VAL A 354 5.16 13.88 -13.42
CA VAL A 354 6.25 13.26 -14.18
C VAL A 354 5.85 13.20 -15.64
N THR A 355 6.48 14.02 -16.48
CA THR A 355 6.02 14.21 -17.87
C THR A 355 6.99 13.68 -18.93
N THR A 356 8.02 12.92 -18.51
CA THR A 356 9.06 12.37 -19.40
C THR A 356 9.44 10.97 -18.97
N GLY A 357 9.97 10.16 -19.89
CA GLY A 357 10.29 8.75 -19.64
C GLY A 357 9.25 7.80 -20.26
N ASN A 358 9.60 6.51 -20.30
CA ASN A 358 8.75 5.43 -20.81
C ASN A 358 9.09 4.13 -20.07
N ASN A 359 8.16 3.18 -20.00
CA ASN A 359 8.37 1.85 -19.43
C ASN A 359 8.34 0.73 -20.48
N GLY A 360 8.61 1.05 -21.74
CA GLY A 360 8.42 0.14 -22.87
C GLY A 360 7.24 0.57 -23.73
N ASP A 361 6.01 0.26 -23.31
CA ASP A 361 4.80 0.53 -24.12
C ASP A 361 4.16 1.89 -23.86
N PHE A 362 4.33 2.46 -22.65
CA PHE A 362 3.71 3.72 -22.28
C PHE A 362 4.76 4.83 -22.18
N SER A 363 4.33 6.08 -22.41
CA SER A 363 5.14 7.28 -22.23
C SER A 363 4.51 8.17 -21.16
N ALA A 364 5.35 8.73 -20.30
CA ALA A 364 4.92 9.67 -19.28
C ALA A 364 4.41 10.95 -19.92
N LYS A 365 3.40 11.58 -19.32
CA LYS A 365 2.71 12.76 -19.88
C LYS A 365 2.19 13.64 -18.75
N SER A 366 1.71 14.84 -19.07
CA SER A 366 1.12 15.68 -18.03
C SER A 366 -0.18 15.09 -17.51
N GLY A 367 -0.35 15.13 -16.20
CA GLY A 367 -1.47 14.49 -15.52
C GLY A 367 -1.25 12.99 -15.35
N TYR A 368 -2.35 12.26 -15.12
CA TYR A 368 -2.27 10.83 -14.93
C TYR A 368 -1.68 10.10 -16.15
N ASP A 369 -0.74 9.19 -15.90
CA ASP A 369 -0.21 8.26 -16.89
C ASP A 369 0.01 6.83 -16.37
N LEU A 370 0.23 5.90 -17.30
CA LEU A 370 0.35 4.46 -17.04
C LEU A 370 1.78 4.04 -16.66
N ILE A 371 2.58 4.96 -16.11
CA ILE A 371 3.92 4.67 -15.59
C ILE A 371 4.02 5.15 -14.16
N THR A 372 3.59 6.39 -13.91
CA THR A 372 3.81 7.10 -12.65
C THR A 372 2.51 7.50 -11.95
N GLY A 373 1.36 7.15 -12.54
CA GLY A 373 0.05 7.50 -12.02
C GLY A 373 -0.12 9.01 -12.00
N ILE A 374 -0.56 9.57 -10.87
CA ILE A 374 -0.62 11.03 -10.65
C ILE A 374 0.74 11.66 -10.30
N GLY A 375 1.83 10.89 -10.28
CA GLY A 375 3.17 11.35 -9.91
C GLY A 375 3.55 11.09 -8.45
N SER A 376 4.66 11.71 -8.03
CA SER A 376 5.25 11.53 -6.70
C SER A 376 4.81 12.64 -5.73
N PRO A 377 4.86 12.43 -4.41
CA PRO A 377 4.25 13.36 -3.46
C PRO A 377 5.16 14.55 -3.14
N LYS A 378 4.54 15.73 -2.97
CA LYS A 378 5.10 16.84 -2.18
C LYS A 378 4.52 16.76 -0.78
N ALA A 379 5.14 15.96 0.09
CA ALA A 379 4.55 15.58 1.37
C ALA A 379 4.19 16.77 2.27
N ASN A 380 4.96 17.85 2.22
CA ASN A 380 4.71 19.08 2.97
C ASN A 380 3.40 19.80 2.58
N ALA A 381 2.91 19.59 1.35
CA ALA A 381 1.63 20.11 0.88
C ALA A 381 0.51 19.05 0.99
N LEU A 382 0.83 17.81 0.59
CA LEU A 382 -0.15 16.73 0.52
C LEU A 382 -0.66 16.29 1.91
N VAL A 383 0.20 16.23 2.94
CA VAL A 383 -0.21 15.86 4.30
C VAL A 383 -1.29 16.83 4.84
N PRO A 384 -1.10 18.17 4.82
CA PRO A 384 -2.16 19.11 5.15
C PRO A 384 -3.42 18.99 4.29
N TYR A 385 -3.30 18.72 2.99
CA TYR A 385 -4.46 18.56 2.11
C TYR A 385 -5.34 17.39 2.55
N ILE A 386 -4.74 16.19 2.68
CA ILE A 386 -5.46 14.97 3.07
C ILE A 386 -6.03 15.09 4.49
N THR A 387 -5.31 15.76 5.39
CA THR A 387 -5.80 16.05 6.75
C THR A 387 -7.13 16.80 6.73
N ASN A 388 -7.30 17.75 5.81
CA ASN A 388 -8.48 18.62 5.71
C ASN A 388 -9.59 18.10 4.78
N ALA A 389 -9.31 17.12 3.91
CA ALA A 389 -10.25 16.59 2.92
C ALA A 389 -11.52 15.97 3.54
N THR A 390 -11.49 15.59 4.82
CA THR A 390 -12.68 15.05 5.52
C THR A 390 -13.78 16.06 5.84
N ASN A 391 -13.57 17.36 5.58
CA ASN A 391 -14.64 18.37 5.63
C ASN A 391 -15.53 18.40 4.36
N LEU A 392 -15.25 17.56 3.36
CA LEU A 392 -16.00 17.54 2.09
C LEU A 392 -17.17 16.56 2.05
N LYS A 393 -17.39 15.73 3.08
CA LYS A 393 -18.55 14.82 3.18
C LYS A 393 -19.86 15.53 3.59
N THR A 394 -19.89 16.85 3.67
CA THR A 394 -21.10 17.65 3.89
C THR A 394 -21.14 18.88 2.99
N LYS A 395 -21.48 18.71 1.70
CA LYS A 395 -22.20 19.71 0.92
C LYS A 395 -23.16 19.04 -0.05
#